data_AF-A0A402AC03-F1
#
_entry.id   AF-A0A402AC03-F1
#
_cell.length_a   1.000
_cell.length_b   1.000
_cell.length_c   1.000
_cell.angle_alpha   90.00
_cell.angle_beta   90.00
_cell.angle_gamma   90.00
#
_symmetry.space_group_name_H-M   'P 1'
#
loop_
_entity.id
_entity.type
_entity.pdbx_description
1 polymer ?
#
loop_
_entity_poly.entity_id
_entity_poly.type
_entity_poly.pdbx_seq_one_letter_code
_entity_poly.pdbx_strand_id
1 'polypeptide(L)' 'MDIIERSTALSATDKVFNQPPPLMNYNAFTQDVTLAECVRREGADWAEKRLIELGDVVGSEEVIGWGRRRMRLYRH' A
#
# COMPACT_ATOMS: atom_id res chain seq x y z
N MET A 1 -9.17 45.20 5.23
CA MET A 1 -9.46 44.42 4.00
C MET A 1 -8.50 44.95 2.93
N ASP A 2 -7.47 44.29 2.40
CA ASP A 2 -7.23 42.87 2.19
C ASP A 2 -5.72 42.61 1.96
N ILE A 3 -4.94 42.43 3.03
CA ILE A 3 -3.53 41.99 2.92
C ILE A 3 -3.42 40.48 3.22
N ILE A 4 -4.38 39.91 3.96
CA ILE A 4 -4.42 38.47 4.29
C ILE A 4 -4.81 37.61 3.07
N GLU A 5 -5.56 38.14 2.09
CA GLU A 5 -6.00 37.34 0.93
C GLU A 5 -4.92 37.15 -0.15
N ARG A 6 -3.89 38.01 -0.20
CA ARG A 6 -2.84 37.92 -1.24
C ARG A 6 -1.76 36.88 -0.96
N SER A 7 -1.62 36.40 0.27
CA SER A 7 -0.55 35.45 0.64
C SER A 7 -0.87 34.01 0.26
N THR A 8 -2.15 33.66 0.10
CA THR A 8 -2.58 32.29 -0.23
C THR A 8 -2.46 31.96 -1.72
N ALA A 9 -2.43 32.98 -2.59
CA ALA A 9 -2.41 32.81 -4.04
C ALA A 9 -1.01 32.59 -4.66
N LEU A 10 0.08 32.81 -3.92
CA LEU A 10 1.46 32.72 -4.45
C LEU A 10 2.11 31.31 -4.31
N SER A 11 1.42 30.31 -3.74
CA SER A 11 2.06 29.07 -3.26
C SER A 11 1.69 27.77 -3.99
N ALA A 12 1.12 27.81 -5.19
CA ALA A 12 0.76 26.58 -5.92
C ALA A 12 0.98 26.71 -7.43
N THR A 13 2.19 26.42 -7.92
CA THR A 13 2.45 26.40 -9.38
C THR A 13 3.07 25.12 -9.92
N ASP A 14 3.60 24.23 -9.08
CA ASP A 14 4.11 22.95 -9.58
C ASP A 14 3.03 21.88 -9.50
N LYS A 15 2.34 21.67 -10.62
CA LYS A 15 1.51 20.48 -10.79
C LYS A 15 2.42 19.26 -10.68
N VAL A 16 2.17 18.39 -9.69
CA VAL A 16 2.95 17.17 -9.51
C VAL A 16 2.45 16.13 -10.50
N PHE A 17 3.28 15.84 -11.49
CA PHE A 17 3.06 14.79 -12.49
C PHE A 17 3.96 13.59 -12.16
N ASN A 18 3.68 12.40 -12.69
CA ASN A 18 4.49 11.18 -12.49
C ASN A 18 4.43 10.56 -11.08
N GLN A 19 3.34 10.74 -10.32
CA GLN A 19 3.11 9.96 -9.11
C GLN A 19 2.34 8.68 -9.48
N PRO A 20 2.94 7.49 -9.33
CA PRO A 20 2.22 6.25 -9.58
C PRO A 20 1.06 6.10 -8.58
N PRO A 21 -0.02 5.42 -8.97
CA PRO A 21 -1.11 5.13 -8.04
C PRO A 21 -0.59 4.28 -6.87
N PRO A 22 -1.20 4.38 -5.68
CA PRO A 22 -0.85 3.53 -4.56
C PRO A 22 -0.98 2.04 -4.91
N LEU A 23 -0.01 1.23 -4.50
CA LEU A 23 -0.03 -0.22 -4.71
C LEU A 23 -1.00 -0.87 -3.71
N MET A 24 -2.22 -1.17 -4.16
CA MET A 24 -3.30 -1.75 -3.36
C MET A 24 -4.14 -2.70 -4.23
N ASN A 25 -4.93 -3.56 -3.58
CA ASN A 25 -5.83 -4.52 -4.21
C ASN A 25 -5.11 -5.51 -5.14
N TYR A 26 -3.96 -6.00 -4.69
CA TYR A 26 -3.19 -7.05 -5.33
C TYR A 26 -3.03 -8.23 -4.39
N ASN A 27 -2.83 -9.43 -4.93
CA ASN A 27 -2.54 -10.59 -4.08
C ASN A 27 -1.04 -10.65 -3.82
N ALA A 28 -0.63 -10.43 -2.56
CA ALA A 28 0.77 -10.40 -2.18
C ALA A 28 1.49 -11.75 -2.37
N PHE A 29 0.76 -12.87 -2.36
CA PHE A 29 1.33 -14.20 -2.52
C PHE A 29 1.48 -14.58 -4.00
N THR A 30 0.46 -14.38 -4.83
CA THR A 30 0.52 -14.80 -6.25
C THR A 30 1.38 -13.89 -7.10
N GLN A 31 1.63 -12.65 -6.66
CA GLN A 31 2.55 -11.72 -7.34
C GLN A 31 4.02 -11.96 -6.96
N ASP A 32 4.32 -12.76 -5.93
CA ASP A 32 5.67 -13.13 -5.54
C ASP A 32 5.99 -14.57 -5.99
N VAL A 33 6.51 -14.68 -7.21
CA VAL A 33 6.90 -15.96 -7.81
C VAL A 33 7.94 -16.69 -6.97
N THR A 34 8.88 -15.96 -6.36
CA THR A 34 9.96 -16.55 -5.57
C THR A 34 9.40 -17.20 -4.31
N LEU A 35 8.48 -16.49 -3.63
CA LEU A 35 7.80 -17.02 -2.46
C LEU A 35 6.95 -18.25 -2.80
N ALA A 36 6.17 -18.19 -3.89
CA ALA A 36 5.35 -19.31 -4.34
C ALA A 36 6.21 -20.55 -4.64
N GLU A 37 7.32 -20.39 -5.37
CA GLU A 37 8.25 -21.49 -5.67
C GLU A 37 8.90 -22.07 -4.41
N CYS A 38 9.29 -21.22 -3.46
CA CYS A 38 9.84 -21.67 -2.17
C CYS A 38 8.82 -22.52 -1.40
N VAL A 39 7.55 -22.11 -1.34
CA VAL A 39 6.50 -22.88 -0.67
C VAL A 39 6.36 -24.27 -1.26
N ARG A 40 6.42 -24.39 -2.59
CA ARG A 40 6.36 -25.71 -3.24
C ARG A 40 7.61 -26.54 -2.99
N ARG A 41 8.80 -25.93 -3.11
CA ARG A 41 10.08 -26.62 -2.91
C ARG A 41 10.23 -27.18 -1.50
N GLU A 42 9.77 -26.44 -0.50
CA GLU A 42 9.87 -26.85 0.91
C GLU A 42 8.71 -27.79 1.34
N GLY A 43 7.87 -28.25 0.40
CA GLY A 43 6.80 -29.22 0.67
C GLY A 43 5.60 -28.63 1.41
N ALA A 44 5.41 -27.32 1.35
CA ALA A 44 4.30 -26.60 1.97
C ALA A 44 3.12 -26.34 1.00
N ASP A 45 3.02 -27.12 -0.09
CA ASP A 45 1.95 -27.03 -1.10
C ASP A 45 0.54 -27.08 -0.49
N TRP A 46 0.36 -27.82 0.60
CA TRP A 46 -0.90 -27.92 1.32
C TRP A 46 -1.42 -26.57 1.85
N ALA A 47 -0.52 -25.59 2.03
CA ALA A 47 -0.86 -24.24 2.51
C ALA A 47 -1.20 -23.27 1.38
N GLU A 48 -0.97 -23.63 0.10
CA GLU A 48 -1.03 -22.72 -1.04
C GLU A 48 -2.38 -21.99 -1.14
N LYS A 49 -3.49 -22.72 -1.02
CA LYS A 49 -4.84 -22.11 -1.05
C LYS A 49 -5.01 -21.06 0.05
N ARG A 50 -4.55 -21.34 1.26
CA ARG A 50 -4.66 -20.43 2.40
C ARG A 50 -3.73 -19.23 2.27
N LEU A 51 -2.57 -19.40 1.64
CA LEU A 51 -1.63 -18.33 1.33
C LEU A 51 -2.18 -17.38 0.25
N ILE A 52 -2.89 -17.92 -0.74
CA ILE A 52 -3.61 -17.10 -1.74
C ILE A 52 -4.68 -16.25 -1.04
N GLU A 53 -5.55 -16.86 -0.23
CA GLU A 53 -6.61 -16.15 0.51
C GLU A 53 -6.02 -15.07 1.42
N LEU A 54 -4.92 -15.37 2.12
CA LEU A 54 -4.22 -14.40 2.95
C LEU A 54 -3.56 -13.28 2.13
N GLY A 55 -2.99 -13.61 0.97
CA GLY A 55 -2.38 -12.67 0.05
C GLY A 55 -3.36 -11.61 -0.45
N ASP A 56 -4.62 -11.99 -0.71
CA ASP A 56 -5.69 -11.05 -1.07
C ASP A 56 -6.02 -10.10 0.08
N VAL A 57 -6.14 -10.63 1.30
CA VAL A 57 -6.46 -9.82 2.48
C VAL A 57 -5.36 -8.82 2.77
N VAL A 58 -4.09 -9.25 2.78
CA VAL A 58 -2.95 -8.41 3.12
C VAL A 58 -2.71 -7.30 2.09
N GLY A 59 -2.95 -7.57 0.81
CA GLY A 59 -2.81 -6.56 -0.24
C GLY A 59 -4.01 -5.64 -0.42
N SER A 60 -5.08 -5.83 0.36
CA SER A 60 -6.25 -4.94 0.33
C SER A 60 -5.93 -3.53 0.85
N GLU A 61 -6.62 -2.54 0.30
CA GLU A 61 -6.51 -1.14 0.77
C GLU A 61 -6.80 -0.99 2.28
N GLU A 62 -7.73 -1.79 2.82
CA GLU A 62 -8.11 -1.73 4.23
C GLU A 62 -6.94 -2.06 5.15
N VAL A 63 -6.27 -3.20 4.89
CA VAL A 63 -5.16 -3.72 5.70
C VAL A 63 -3.93 -2.83 5.55
N ILE A 64 -3.61 -2.38 4.33
CA ILE A 64 -2.56 -1.37 4.08
C ILE A 64 -2.88 -0.07 4.86
N GLY A 65 -4.16 0.30 4.93
CA GLY A 65 -4.64 1.43 5.71
C GLY A 65 -4.38 1.32 7.22
N TRP A 66 -4.41 0.12 7.81
CA TRP A 66 -4.09 -0.07 9.23
C TRP A 66 -2.65 0.31 9.55
N GLY A 67 -1.69 -0.11 8.72
CA GLY A 67 -0.27 0.24 8.91
C GLY A 67 -0.05 1.75 8.92
N ARG A 68 -0.66 2.44 7.95
CA ARG A 68 -0.64 3.92 7.86
C ARG A 68 -1.25 4.59 9.11
N ARG A 69 -2.39 4.09 9.60
CA ARG A 69 -3.05 4.63 10.82
C ARG A 69 -2.17 4.42 12.05
N ARG A 70 -1.59 3.24 12.21
CA ARG A 70 -0.75 2.89 13.36
C ARG A 70 0.53 3.71 13.39
N MET A 71 1.20 3.88 12.26
CA MET A 71 2.41 4.71 12.16
C MET A 71 2.15 6.16 12.57
N ARG A 72 0.96 6.69 12.25
CA ARG A 72 0.56 8.04 12.66
C ARG A 72 0.36 8.18 14.17
N LEU A 73 -0.13 7.13 14.84
CA LEU A 73 -0.42 7.13 16.28
C LEU A 73 0.83 6.94 17.16
N TYR A 74 1.93 6.44 16.59
CA TYR A 74 3.22 6.31 17.29
C TYR A 74 4.09 7.58 17.28
N ARG A 75 3.60 8.67 16.68
CA ARG A 75 4.33 9.94 16.56
C ARG A 75 3.94 10.94 17.66
N HIS A 76 3.73 10.43 18.87
CA HIS A 76 3.51 11.19 20.11
C HIS A 76 4.53 10.72 21.13
#